data_AF-A0A5T1VB22-F1
#
_entry.id   AF-A0A5T1VB22-F1
#
_cell.length_a   1.000
_cell.length_b   1.000
_cell.length_c   1.000
_cell.angle_alpha   90.00
_cell.angle_beta   90.00
_cell.angle_gamma   90.00
#
_symmetry.space_group_name_H-M   'P 1'
#
loop_
_entity.id
_entity.type
_entity.pdbx_description
1 polymer ?
#
loop_
_entity_poly.entity_id
_entity_poly.type
_entity_poly.pdbx_seq_one_letter_code
_entity_poly.pdbx_strand_id
1 'polypeptide(L)'
;MEKNPLFKGLTRPPMIFGVPMTPFVIAMGCIILIAFYSQNIFLVGFSIPVFFIMKAMTKRDDFIFRLMFLKMRFFSNPASKNYHKVKTYSTNSYRQMPPNSNFPKISVFGLNAEPNFEKLIPFSSLINDSVVITKDYLLMTTWEIGGISFEAEDDDELDIKNDLLNMLFKSFANEPVSFYFHNCRYSIEDKLTSKFNNAFLEEIDRKYYESFKQGTLRKNSLYL
;
A
#
# COMPACT_ATOMS: atom_id res chain seq x y z
N MET A 1 24.82 16.03 -9.20
CA MET A 1 23.56 15.30 -9.48
C MET A 1 22.93 15.01 -8.13
N GLU A 2 22.03 15.88 -7.67
CA GLU A 2 21.28 15.65 -6.44
C GLU A 2 20.46 14.36 -6.60
N LYS A 3 20.62 13.43 -5.66
CA LYS A 3 19.84 12.19 -5.65
C LYS A 3 18.51 12.48 -4.99
N ASN A 4 17.51 12.82 -5.80
CA ASN A 4 16.14 12.90 -5.33
C ASN A 4 15.68 11.49 -4.91
N PRO A 5 15.22 11.28 -3.67
CA PRO A 5 14.77 9.97 -3.22
C PRO A 5 13.55 9.54 -4.03
N LEU A 6 13.70 8.53 -4.88
CA LEU A 6 12.58 7.94 -5.63
C LEU A 6 11.85 6.93 -4.73
N PHE A 7 10.61 7.22 -4.38
CA PHE A 7 9.81 6.34 -3.53
C PHE A 7 9.23 5.19 -4.35
N LYS A 8 9.83 4.01 -4.18
CA LYS A 8 9.49 2.76 -4.90
C LYS A 8 8.02 2.30 -4.78
N GLY A 9 7.24 2.90 -3.88
CA GLY A 9 5.79 2.66 -3.79
C GLY A 9 4.99 3.27 -4.95
N LEU A 10 5.55 4.27 -5.64
CA LEU A 10 4.90 5.01 -6.73
C LEU A 10 5.16 4.43 -8.12
N THR A 11 6.11 3.50 -8.22
CA THR A 11 6.51 2.92 -9.50
C THR A 11 6.01 1.49 -9.58
N ARG A 12 5.37 1.13 -10.70
CA ARG A 12 5.17 -0.28 -11.03
C ARG A 12 6.52 -1.01 -10.94
N PRO A 13 6.55 -2.26 -10.46
CA PRO A 13 7.79 -3.01 -10.45
C PRO A 13 8.31 -3.13 -11.90
N PRO A 14 9.63 -3.22 -12.10
CA PRO A 14 10.18 -3.48 -13.43
C PRO A 14 9.63 -4.81 -13.93
N MET A 15 9.05 -4.83 -15.14
CA MET A 15 8.38 -5.99 -15.73
C MET A 15 8.99 -6.37 -17.08
N ILE A 16 9.19 -7.67 -17.30
CA ILE A 16 9.49 -8.26 -18.61
C ILE A 16 8.23 -9.00 -19.08
N PHE A 17 7.70 -8.63 -20.25
CA PHE A 17 6.53 -9.28 -20.87
C PHE A 17 5.31 -9.42 -19.93
N GLY A 18 5.12 -8.48 -19.00
CA GLY A 18 4.03 -8.47 -18.02
C GLY A 18 4.28 -9.30 -16.76
N VAL A 19 5.53 -9.73 -16.50
CA VAL A 19 5.94 -10.44 -15.28
C VAL A 19 7.01 -9.63 -14.55
N PRO A 20 6.95 -9.46 -13.21
CA PRO A 20 7.95 -8.70 -12.47
C PRO A 20 9.34 -9.34 -12.59
N MET A 21 10.36 -8.52 -12.84
CA MET A 21 11.70 -9.00 -13.17
C MET A 21 12.38 -9.75 -12.04
N THR A 22 12.22 -9.28 -10.79
CA THR A 22 12.86 -9.92 -9.63
C THR A 22 12.40 -11.37 -9.42
N PRO A 23 11.09 -11.70 -9.34
CA PRO A 23 10.69 -13.09 -9.21
C PRO A 23 10.97 -13.90 -10.48
N PHE A 24 10.95 -13.28 -11.67
CA PHE A 24 11.24 -14.00 -12.93
C PHE A 24 12.69 -14.50 -12.98
N VAL A 25 13.65 -13.63 -12.66
CA VAL A 25 15.08 -14.00 -12.62
C VAL A 25 15.35 -15.06 -11.55
N ILE A 26 14.74 -14.94 -10.37
CA ILE A 26 14.86 -15.94 -9.31
C ILE A 26 14.29 -17.29 -9.76
N ALA A 27 13.09 -17.31 -10.35
CA ALA A 27 12.45 -18.54 -10.81
C ALA A 27 13.26 -19.23 -11.91
N MET A 28 13.71 -18.48 -12.93
CA MET A 28 14.54 -19.03 -14.01
C MET A 28 15.88 -19.52 -13.48
N GLY A 29 16.53 -18.75 -12.60
CA GLY A 29 17.78 -19.14 -11.96
C GLY A 29 17.65 -20.44 -11.17
N CYS A 30 16.60 -20.59 -10.38
CA CYS A 30 16.33 -21.83 -9.65
C CYS A 30 16.12 -23.03 -10.59
N ILE A 31 15.37 -22.86 -11.68
CA ILE A 31 15.14 -23.94 -12.66
C ILE A 31 16.44 -24.36 -13.32
N ILE A 32 17.27 -23.40 -13.74
CA ILE A 32 18.57 -23.67 -14.37
C ILE A 32 19.51 -24.38 -13.38
N LEU A 33 19.58 -23.93 -12.12
CA LEU A 33 20.41 -24.56 -11.10
C LEU A 33 19.96 -26.00 -10.82
N ILE A 34 18.66 -26.26 -10.74
CA ILE A 34 18.12 -27.61 -10.55
C ILE A 34 18.40 -28.49 -11.77
N ALA A 35 18.22 -27.97 -12.99
CA ALA A 35 18.54 -28.66 -14.23
C ALA A 35 20.02 -29.05 -14.31
N PHE A 36 20.92 -28.15 -13.92
CA PHE A 36 22.35 -28.42 -13.88
C PHE A 36 22.72 -29.46 -12.81
N TYR A 37 22.19 -29.31 -11.59
CA TYR A 37 22.45 -30.23 -10.48
C TYR A 37 21.97 -31.66 -10.78
N SER A 38 20.80 -31.79 -11.38
CA SER A 38 20.22 -33.10 -11.76
C SER A 38 20.75 -33.65 -13.08
N GLN A 39 21.61 -32.90 -13.79
CA GLN A 39 22.10 -33.21 -15.14
C GLN A 39 20.97 -33.41 -16.18
N ASN A 40 19.76 -32.92 -15.91
CA ASN A 40 18.59 -33.13 -16.75
C ASN A 40 18.13 -31.82 -17.40
N ILE A 41 18.54 -31.60 -18.65
CA ILE A 41 18.23 -30.37 -19.40
C ILE A 41 16.73 -30.19 -19.69
N PHE A 42 15.94 -31.26 -19.72
CA PHE A 42 14.51 -31.18 -19.98
C PHE A 42 13.75 -30.40 -18.90
N LEU A 43 14.32 -30.26 -17.70
CA LEU A 43 13.74 -29.46 -16.62
C LEU A 43 13.64 -27.96 -16.98
N VAL A 44 14.44 -27.46 -17.91
CA VAL A 44 14.32 -26.09 -18.42
C VAL A 44 12.97 -25.84 -19.08
N GLY A 45 12.31 -26.89 -19.62
CA GLY A 45 10.96 -26.81 -20.17
C GLY A 45 9.91 -26.31 -19.16
N PHE A 46 10.12 -26.51 -17.84
CA PHE A 46 9.23 -25.99 -16.81
C PHE A 46 9.21 -24.46 -16.71
N SER A 47 10.19 -23.77 -17.29
CA SER A 47 10.20 -22.31 -17.35
C SER A 47 8.97 -21.73 -18.06
N ILE A 48 8.42 -22.44 -19.05
CA ILE A 48 7.25 -22.01 -19.82
C ILE A 48 5.99 -22.02 -18.94
N PRO A 49 5.57 -23.13 -18.30
CA PRO A 49 4.46 -23.12 -17.34
C PRO A 49 4.64 -22.09 -16.22
N VAL A 50 5.85 -21.99 -15.64
CA VAL A 50 6.13 -21.04 -14.55
C VAL A 50 5.92 -19.60 -15.00
N PHE A 51 6.38 -19.24 -16.20
CA PHE A 51 6.14 -17.91 -16.77
C PHE A 51 4.65 -17.59 -16.91
N PHE A 52 3.85 -18.51 -17.45
CA PHE A 52 2.40 -18.29 -17.60
C PHE A 52 1.68 -18.17 -16.25
N ILE A 53 2.05 -18.98 -15.26
CA ILE A 53 1.53 -18.87 -13.90
C ILE A 53 1.86 -17.51 -13.31
N MET A 54 3.12 -17.07 -13.44
CA MET A 54 3.54 -15.77 -12.94
C MET A 54 2.81 -14.61 -13.62
N LYS A 55 2.59 -14.71 -14.94
CA LYS A 55 1.81 -13.75 -15.71
C LYS A 55 0.35 -13.70 -15.26
N ALA A 56 -0.27 -14.85 -15.03
CA ALA A 56 -1.64 -14.93 -14.51
C ALA A 56 -1.79 -14.32 -13.11
N MET A 57 -0.79 -14.51 -12.24
CA MET A 57 -0.74 -13.90 -10.91
C MET A 57 -0.59 -12.38 -10.99
N THR A 58 0.35 -11.90 -11.82
CA THR A 58 0.62 -10.46 -11.99
C THR A 58 -0.58 -9.72 -12.58
N LYS A 59 -1.35 -10.37 -13.46
CA LYS A 59 -2.59 -9.77 -14.01
C LYS A 59 -3.61 -9.37 -12.94
N ARG A 60 -3.61 -10.02 -11.77
CA ARG A 60 -4.50 -9.68 -10.65
C ARG A 60 -3.96 -8.53 -9.81
N ASP A 61 -2.65 -8.52 -9.57
CA ASP A 61 -1.95 -7.52 -8.77
C ASP A 61 -0.48 -7.48 -9.17
N ASP A 62 -0.02 -6.32 -9.64
CA ASP A 62 1.36 -6.06 -10.06
C ASP A 62 2.38 -6.33 -8.92
N PHE A 63 1.96 -6.18 -7.65
CA PHE A 63 2.80 -6.34 -6.46
C PHE A 63 2.62 -7.68 -5.74
N ILE A 64 1.89 -8.64 -6.31
CA ILE A 64 1.60 -9.93 -5.66
C ILE A 64 2.85 -10.66 -5.14
N PHE A 65 3.92 -10.69 -5.93
CA PHE A 65 5.17 -11.36 -5.53
C PHE A 65 5.88 -10.63 -4.39
N ARG A 66 5.79 -9.30 -4.34
CA ARG A 66 6.31 -8.51 -3.21
C ARG A 66 5.56 -8.86 -1.93
N LEU A 67 4.25 -9.02 -1.99
CA LEU A 67 3.43 -9.48 -0.86
C LEU A 67 3.78 -10.91 -0.44
N MET A 68 4.03 -11.82 -1.40
CA MET A 68 4.48 -13.18 -1.11
C MET A 68 5.84 -13.22 -0.41
N PHE A 69 6.82 -12.45 -0.90
CA PHE A 69 8.12 -12.32 -0.24
C PHE A 69 8.00 -11.70 1.14
N LEU A 70 7.11 -10.71 1.31
CA LEU A 70 6.81 -10.13 2.62
C LEU A 70 6.26 -11.21 3.55
N LYS A 71 5.24 -11.95 3.13
CA LYS A 71 4.66 -13.06 3.91
C LYS A 71 5.70 -14.12 4.30
N MET A 72 6.65 -14.42 3.41
CA MET A 72 7.75 -15.34 3.69
C MET A 72 8.72 -14.78 4.75
N ARG A 73 9.05 -13.48 4.67
CA ARG A 73 9.90 -12.80 5.66
C ARG A 73 9.24 -12.71 7.05
N PHE A 74 7.91 -12.64 7.09
CA PHE A 74 7.10 -12.60 8.30
C PHE A 74 6.66 -14.00 8.77
N PHE A 75 7.44 -15.04 8.47
CA PHE A 75 7.16 -16.36 9.04
C PHE A 75 7.48 -16.34 10.54
N SER A 76 6.45 -16.44 11.39
CA SER A 76 6.62 -16.42 12.85
C SER A 76 7.46 -17.60 13.33
N ASN A 77 8.31 -17.36 14.33
CA ASN A 77 9.05 -18.41 15.01
C ASN A 77 8.08 -19.47 15.58
N PRO A 78 8.25 -20.77 15.25
CA PRO A 78 7.39 -21.84 15.78
C PRO A 78 7.27 -21.84 17.30
N ALA A 79 8.35 -21.52 18.04
CA ALA A 79 8.34 -21.44 19.49
C ALA A 79 7.43 -20.31 20.00
N SER A 80 7.47 -19.15 19.35
CA SER A 80 6.61 -18.00 19.66
C SER A 80 5.15 -18.31 19.33
N LYS A 81 4.88 -18.91 18.17
CA LYS A 81 3.53 -19.35 17.78
C LYS A 81 2.94 -20.35 18.77
N ASN A 82 3.73 -21.29 19.29
CA ASN A 82 3.27 -22.26 20.28
C ASN A 82 2.96 -21.62 21.64
N TYR A 83 3.75 -20.63 22.06
CA TYR A 83 3.55 -19.90 23.31
C TYR A 83 2.31 -18.98 23.25
N HIS A 84 2.19 -18.15 22.20
CA HIS A 84 1.09 -17.19 22.06
C HIS A 84 -0.16 -17.78 21.41
N LYS A 85 -0.09 -18.98 20.82
CA LYS A 85 -1.14 -19.62 19.99
C LYS A 85 -1.57 -18.82 18.76
N VAL A 86 -0.93 -17.67 18.51
CA VAL A 86 -1.17 -16.77 17.38
C VAL A 86 0.14 -16.38 16.73
N LYS A 87 0.09 -15.82 15.51
CA LYS A 87 1.26 -15.22 14.88
C LYS A 87 1.51 -13.86 15.52
N THR A 88 2.63 -13.72 16.20
CA THR A 88 3.08 -12.45 16.76
C THR A 88 4.07 -11.77 15.84
N TYR A 89 4.05 -10.44 15.89
CA TYR A 89 4.94 -9.56 15.19
C TYR A 89 5.27 -8.39 16.11
N SER A 90 6.51 -7.93 16.05
CA SER A 90 6.95 -6.78 16.83
C SER A 90 6.99 -5.51 15.97
N THR A 91 6.76 -4.36 16.59
CA THR A 91 6.87 -3.06 15.91
C THR A 91 8.34 -2.69 15.70
N ASN A 92 9.15 -2.88 16.75
CA ASN A 92 10.57 -2.55 16.79
C ASN A 92 11.43 -3.81 16.90
N SER A 93 12.68 -3.71 16.43
CA SER A 93 13.68 -4.72 16.65
C SER A 93 14.17 -4.70 18.09
N TYR A 94 14.27 -5.89 18.68
CA TYR A 94 14.81 -6.07 20.02
C TYR A 94 16.27 -6.47 19.94
N ARG A 95 17.09 -5.88 20.83
CA ARG A 95 18.48 -6.30 20.98
C ARG A 95 18.52 -7.72 21.54
N GLN A 96 19.38 -8.55 20.97
CA GLN A 96 19.64 -9.86 21.55
C GLN A 96 20.27 -9.69 22.94
N MET A 97 19.66 -10.31 23.95
CA MET A 97 20.22 -10.28 25.30
C MET A 97 21.52 -11.08 25.34
N PRO A 98 22.55 -10.60 26.05
CA PRO A 98 23.78 -11.35 26.21
C PRO A 98 23.49 -12.67 26.95
N PRO A 99 24.07 -13.79 26.48
CA PRO A 99 23.78 -15.12 27.01
C PRO A 99 24.18 -15.29 28.48
N ASN A 100 25.14 -14.49 28.96
CA ASN A 100 25.61 -14.50 30.35
C ASN A 100 25.10 -13.27 31.12
N SER A 101 23.79 -13.05 31.10
CA SER A 101 23.14 -12.02 31.90
C SER A 101 22.43 -12.63 33.10
N ASN A 102 22.54 -12.01 34.27
CA ASN A 102 21.86 -12.43 35.50
C ASN A 102 20.36 -12.09 35.52
N PHE A 103 19.74 -11.89 34.34
CA PHE A 103 18.32 -11.60 34.25
C PHE A 103 17.50 -12.90 34.29
N PRO A 104 16.33 -12.89 34.95
CA PRO A 104 15.42 -14.03 34.91
C PRO A 104 14.94 -14.28 33.47
N LYS A 105 14.88 -15.55 33.06
CA LYS A 105 14.32 -15.94 31.76
C LYS A 105 12.80 -15.85 31.80
N ILE A 106 12.24 -14.72 31.34
CA ILE A 106 10.79 -14.47 31.33
C ILE A 106 10.08 -15.16 30.15
N SER A 107 10.80 -15.41 29.05
CA SER A 107 10.24 -16.01 27.83
C SER A 107 11.02 -17.24 27.37
N VAL A 108 10.30 -18.18 26.74
CA VAL A 108 10.86 -19.43 26.17
C VAL A 108 11.75 -19.16 24.95
N PHE A 109 11.60 -18.00 24.32
CA PHE A 109 12.33 -17.54 23.15
C PHE A 109 12.71 -16.06 23.30
N GLY A 110 13.76 -15.62 22.62
CA GLY A 110 14.16 -14.21 22.62
C GLY A 110 13.22 -13.37 21.76
N LEU A 111 12.83 -12.19 22.24
CA LEU A 111 11.99 -11.23 21.51
C LEU A 111 12.65 -10.76 20.20
N ASN A 112 13.98 -10.81 20.11
CA ASN A 112 14.74 -10.51 18.91
C ASN A 112 14.51 -11.51 17.77
N ALA A 113 14.05 -12.73 18.08
CA ALA A 113 13.72 -13.74 17.09
C ALA A 113 12.32 -13.53 16.47
N GLU A 114 11.52 -12.62 17.01
CA GLU A 114 10.23 -12.28 16.41
C GLU A 114 10.41 -11.39 15.18
N PRO A 115 9.69 -11.67 14.09
CA PRO A 115 9.70 -10.81 12.92
C PRO A 115 9.12 -9.42 13.27
N ASN A 116 9.84 -8.36 12.88
CA ASN A 116 9.44 -6.97 13.11
C ASN A 116 9.16 -6.19 11.82
N PHE A 117 8.32 -5.16 11.92
CA PHE A 117 8.00 -4.23 10.84
C PHE A 117 8.86 -2.96 10.85
N GLU A 118 9.84 -2.84 11.76
CA GLU A 118 10.60 -1.60 11.96
C GLU A 118 11.17 -1.07 10.64
N LYS A 119 11.79 -1.94 9.83
CA LYS A 119 12.40 -1.56 8.54
C LYS A 119 11.39 -1.21 7.44
N LEU A 120 10.10 -1.46 7.65
CA LEU A 120 9.03 -1.17 6.68
C LEU A 120 8.29 0.12 7.01
N ILE A 121 8.32 0.55 8.26
CA ILE A 121 7.72 1.80 8.71
C ILE A 121 8.75 2.91 8.49
N PRO A 122 8.51 3.86 7.56
CA PRO A 122 9.45 4.91 7.22
C PRO A 122 9.46 6.05 8.24
N PHE A 123 8.47 6.11 9.13
CA PHE A 123 8.30 7.18 10.11
C PHE A 123 9.19 6.98 11.34
N SER A 124 9.66 8.09 11.91
CA SER A 124 10.45 8.13 13.13
C SER A 124 9.65 8.73 14.28
N SER A 125 9.30 10.01 14.20
CA SER A 125 8.62 10.73 15.28
C SER A 125 7.74 11.88 14.75
N LEU A 126 6.92 12.44 15.63
CA LEU A 126 6.20 13.68 15.37
C LEU A 126 7.06 14.87 15.79
N ILE A 127 7.07 15.93 14.99
CA ILE A 127 7.67 17.22 15.35
C ILE A 127 6.60 18.14 15.95
N ASN A 128 5.40 18.11 15.35
CA ASN A 128 4.21 18.79 15.81
C ASN A 128 2.98 17.93 15.45
N ASP A 129 1.77 18.43 15.73
CA ASP A 129 0.52 17.69 15.50
C ASP A 129 0.23 17.36 14.01
N SER A 130 0.89 18.03 13.07
CA SER A 130 0.64 17.88 11.62
C SER A 130 1.87 17.43 10.80
N VAL A 131 3.06 17.39 11.41
CA VAL A 131 4.34 17.13 10.73
C VAL A 131 5.03 15.94 11.36
N VAL A 132 5.27 14.94 10.52
CA VAL A 132 5.98 13.70 10.85
C VAL A 132 7.38 13.77 10.24
N ILE A 133 8.40 13.34 10.98
CA ILE A 133 9.74 13.13 10.43
C ILE A 133 9.96 11.65 10.07
N THR A 134 10.52 11.40 8.90
CA THR A 134 10.92 10.06 8.45
C THR A 134 12.29 9.66 8.99
N LYS A 135 12.63 8.37 8.91
CA LYS A 135 13.96 7.85 9.27
C LYS A 135 15.09 8.40 8.39
N ASP A 136 14.74 8.91 7.22
CA ASP A 136 15.65 9.58 6.28
C ASP A 136 15.69 11.10 6.50
N TYR A 137 15.18 11.58 7.64
CA TYR A 137 15.12 13.01 8.02
C TYR A 137 14.31 13.90 7.08
N LEU A 138 13.33 13.32 6.38
CA LEU A 138 12.39 14.08 5.55
C LEU A 138 11.18 14.51 6.39
N LEU A 139 10.70 15.72 6.15
CA LEU A 139 9.47 16.24 6.75
C LEU A 139 8.28 15.86 5.89
N MET A 140 7.23 15.34 6.51
CA MET A 140 6.00 14.96 5.84
C MET A 140 4.81 15.60 6.54
N THR A 141 3.88 16.11 5.74
CA THR A 141 2.57 16.58 6.15
C THR A 141 1.56 16.04 5.14
N THR A 142 0.30 15.91 5.56
CA THR A 142 -0.76 15.40 4.69
C THR A 142 -1.95 16.36 4.73
N TRP A 143 -2.50 16.69 3.56
CA TRP A 143 -3.67 17.54 3.43
C TRP A 143 -4.80 16.82 2.70
N GLU A 144 -6.04 16.95 3.19
CA GLU A 144 -7.22 16.61 2.41
C GLU A 144 -7.59 17.80 1.54
N ILE A 145 -7.61 17.60 0.23
CA ILE A 145 -8.06 18.61 -0.74
C ILE A 145 -9.57 18.46 -0.89
N GLY A 146 -10.30 19.53 -0.57
CA GLY A 146 -11.73 19.62 -0.82
C GLY A 146 -12.02 19.51 -2.32
N GLY A 147 -12.89 18.57 -2.70
CA GLY A 147 -13.36 18.43 -4.07
C GLY A 147 -14.38 19.52 -4.45
N ILE A 148 -14.66 19.62 -5.74
CA ILE A 148 -15.75 20.42 -6.29
C ILE A 148 -16.95 19.53 -6.61
N SER A 149 -18.15 20.08 -6.56
CA SER A 149 -19.35 19.40 -7.06
C SER A 149 -19.27 19.30 -8.57
N PHE A 150 -19.09 18.10 -9.12
CA PHE A 150 -18.90 17.89 -10.55
C PHE A 150 -20.18 17.43 -11.26
N GLU A 151 -21.25 17.11 -10.53
CA GLU A 151 -22.47 16.49 -11.07
C GLU A 151 -23.29 17.42 -11.99
N ALA A 152 -23.13 18.74 -11.82
CA ALA A 152 -23.83 19.76 -12.59
C ALA A 152 -22.87 20.67 -13.37
N GLU A 153 -21.58 20.38 -13.33
CA GLU A 153 -20.56 21.16 -14.02
C GLU A 153 -20.31 20.59 -15.41
N ASP A 154 -19.93 21.48 -16.34
CA ASP A 154 -19.56 21.08 -17.68
C ASP A 154 -18.16 20.45 -17.72
N ASP A 155 -17.94 19.52 -18.63
CA ASP A 155 -16.66 18.79 -18.73
C ASP A 155 -15.49 19.76 -19.01
N ASP A 156 -15.72 20.81 -19.81
CA ASP A 156 -14.70 21.82 -20.11
C ASP A 156 -14.28 22.60 -18.85
N GLU A 157 -15.23 22.92 -17.96
CA GLU A 157 -14.90 23.58 -16.70
C GLU A 157 -14.09 22.67 -15.78
N LEU A 158 -14.44 21.39 -15.69
CA LEU A 158 -13.72 20.41 -14.90
C LEU A 158 -12.27 20.23 -15.40
N ASP A 159 -12.06 20.20 -16.70
CA ASP A 159 -10.73 20.10 -17.31
C ASP A 159 -9.89 21.34 -17.02
N ILE A 160 -10.47 22.54 -17.10
CA ILE A 160 -9.77 23.79 -16.71
C ILE A 160 -9.32 23.72 -15.24
N LYS A 161 -10.17 23.23 -14.33
CA LYS A 161 -9.80 23.08 -12.90
C LYS A 161 -8.68 22.06 -12.70
N ASN A 162 -8.74 20.93 -13.40
CA ASN A 162 -7.69 19.91 -13.37
C ASN A 162 -6.35 20.46 -13.88
N ASP A 163 -6.38 21.24 -14.96
CA ASP A 163 -5.17 21.86 -15.52
C ASP A 163 -4.57 22.92 -14.60
N LEU A 164 -5.40 23.73 -13.93
CA LEU A 164 -4.95 24.66 -12.90
C LEU A 164 -4.25 23.93 -11.74
N LEU A 165 -4.82 22.83 -11.26
CA LEU A 165 -4.22 22.01 -10.22
C LEU A 165 -2.89 21.38 -10.69
N ASN A 166 -2.84 20.89 -11.92
CA ASN A 166 -1.61 20.35 -12.52
C ASN A 166 -0.52 21.42 -12.67
N MET A 167 -0.88 22.64 -13.08
CA MET A 167 0.05 23.77 -13.16
C MET A 167 0.60 24.16 -11.79
N LEU A 168 -0.22 24.12 -10.74
CA LEU A 168 0.23 24.33 -9.37
C LEU A 168 1.35 23.35 -9.00
N PHE A 169 1.16 22.05 -9.22
CA PHE A 169 2.19 21.05 -8.90
C PHE A 169 3.44 21.17 -9.76
N LYS A 170 3.28 21.51 -11.04
CA LYS A 170 4.42 21.75 -11.94
C LYS A 170 5.25 22.95 -11.49
N SER A 171 4.65 23.95 -10.84
CA SER A 171 5.38 25.14 -10.37
C SER A 171 6.45 24.80 -9.31
N PHE A 172 6.24 23.73 -8.53
CA PHE A 172 7.17 23.23 -7.51
C PHE A 172 8.19 22.21 -8.05
N ALA A 173 8.25 21.95 -9.36
CA ALA A 173 9.10 20.88 -9.91
C ALA A 173 10.61 21.06 -9.63
N ASN A 174 11.06 22.30 -9.41
CA ASN A 174 12.45 22.63 -9.08
C ASN A 174 12.67 22.92 -7.58
N GLU A 175 11.63 22.82 -6.76
CA GLU A 175 11.71 23.00 -5.32
C GLU A 175 12.06 21.67 -4.63
N PRO A 176 12.69 21.68 -3.45
CA PRO A 176 13.01 20.48 -2.68
C PRO A 176 11.76 19.90 -1.97
N VAL A 177 10.63 19.84 -2.68
CA VAL A 177 9.33 19.37 -2.20
C VAL A 177 8.85 18.25 -3.13
N SER A 178 8.19 17.25 -2.56
CA SER A 178 7.60 16.15 -3.32
C SER A 178 6.17 15.91 -2.85
N PHE A 179 5.25 15.78 -3.79
CA PHE A 179 3.83 15.56 -3.53
C PHE A 179 3.43 14.09 -3.68
N TYR A 180 2.55 13.60 -2.81
CA TYR A 180 2.03 12.24 -2.87
C TYR A 180 0.52 12.26 -3.01
N PHE A 181 0.03 11.79 -4.16
CA PHE A 181 -1.40 11.74 -4.40
C PHE A 181 -1.99 10.42 -3.90
N HIS A 182 -2.90 10.50 -2.94
CA HIS A 182 -3.68 9.37 -2.48
C HIS A 182 -5.17 9.67 -2.60
N ASN A 183 -5.83 9.04 -3.57
CA ASN A 183 -7.28 9.15 -3.74
C ASN A 183 -7.98 8.02 -2.97
N CYS A 184 -8.79 8.39 -1.99
CA CYS A 184 -9.63 7.47 -1.23
C CYS A 184 -11.07 7.56 -1.74
N ARG A 185 -11.59 6.44 -2.27
CA ARG A 185 -13.01 6.29 -2.58
C ARG A 185 -13.71 5.49 -1.49
N TYR A 186 -14.67 6.11 -0.83
CA TYR A 186 -15.43 5.48 0.25
C TYR A 186 -16.94 5.72 0.09
N SER A 187 -17.72 4.81 0.69
CA SER A 187 -19.18 4.95 0.75
C SER A 187 -19.54 6.06 1.72
N ILE A 188 -20.48 6.90 1.32
CA ILE A 188 -21.09 7.87 2.22
C ILE A 188 -22.59 7.61 2.32
N GLU A 189 -23.18 8.08 3.40
CA GLU A 189 -24.63 8.23 3.52
C GLU A 189 -24.85 9.73 3.65
N ASP A 190 -25.43 10.35 2.62
CA ASP A 190 -25.74 11.76 2.62
C ASP A 190 -27.24 11.94 2.39
N LYS A 191 -27.83 12.86 3.16
CA LYS A 191 -29.25 13.19 3.08
C LYS A 191 -29.40 14.68 3.30
N LEU A 192 -29.95 15.38 2.30
CA LEU A 192 -30.31 16.78 2.47
C LEU A 192 -31.43 16.91 3.49
N THR A 193 -31.34 17.93 4.35
CA THR A 193 -32.41 18.22 5.31
C THR A 193 -33.53 18.95 4.60
N SER A 194 -34.54 18.21 4.14
CA SER A 194 -35.71 18.75 3.44
C SER A 194 -36.88 18.98 4.39
N LYS A 195 -37.59 20.11 4.25
CA LYS A 195 -38.91 20.34 4.87
C LYS A 195 -39.89 20.77 3.80
N PHE A 196 -40.86 19.92 3.49
CA PHE A 196 -41.89 20.22 2.50
C PHE A 196 -43.24 20.38 3.20
N ASN A 197 -43.97 21.44 2.86
CA ASN A 197 -45.33 21.66 3.37
C ASN A 197 -46.38 20.81 2.61
N ASN A 198 -46.01 20.26 1.47
CA ASN A 198 -46.89 19.45 0.61
C ASN A 198 -46.59 17.96 0.81
N ALA A 199 -47.62 17.19 1.18
CA ALA A 199 -47.52 15.75 1.42
C ALA A 199 -47.00 14.96 0.20
N PHE A 200 -47.31 15.39 -1.02
CA PHE A 200 -46.81 14.75 -2.24
C PHE A 200 -45.29 14.90 -2.39
N LEU A 201 -44.76 16.10 -2.11
CA LEU A 201 -43.32 16.37 -2.21
C LEU A 201 -42.54 15.65 -1.11
N GLU A 202 -43.11 15.55 0.09
CA GLU A 202 -42.55 14.77 1.19
C GLU A 202 -42.50 13.27 0.84
N GLU A 203 -43.53 12.74 0.18
CA GLU A 203 -43.52 11.35 -0.29
C GLU A 203 -42.45 11.10 -1.35
N ILE A 204 -42.25 12.04 -2.28
CA ILE A 204 -41.19 11.95 -3.30
C ILE A 204 -39.80 11.97 -2.63
N ASP A 205 -39.54 12.91 -1.73
CA ASP A 205 -38.28 13.01 -1.00
C ASP A 205 -37.97 11.72 -0.24
N ARG A 206 -38.98 11.18 0.47
CA ARG A 206 -38.85 9.89 1.16
C ARG A 206 -38.51 8.76 0.20
N LYS A 207 -39.26 8.60 -0.90
CA LYS A 207 -39.03 7.53 -1.89
C LYS A 207 -37.68 7.67 -2.58
N TYR A 208 -37.24 8.90 -2.85
CA TYR A 208 -35.92 9.18 -3.43
C TYR A 208 -34.81 8.70 -2.49
N TYR A 209 -34.85 9.06 -1.22
CA TYR A 209 -33.83 8.61 -0.26
C TYR A 209 -33.93 7.12 0.10
N GLU A 210 -35.14 6.54 0.13
CA GLU A 210 -35.34 5.09 0.30
C GLU A 210 -34.76 4.28 -0.87
N SER A 211 -34.64 4.88 -2.07
CA SER A 211 -34.02 4.23 -3.23
C SER A 211 -32.50 4.04 -3.05
N PHE A 212 -31.84 4.85 -2.23
CA PHE A 212 -30.43 4.71 -1.92
C PHE A 212 -30.22 3.54 -0.95
N LYS A 213 -29.78 2.40 -1.48
CA LYS A 213 -29.29 1.29 -0.66
C LYS A 213 -27.98 1.68 0.03
N GLN A 214 -27.70 1.07 1.17
CA GLN A 214 -26.46 1.31 1.91
C GLN A 214 -25.22 1.13 1.01
N GLY A 215 -24.41 2.19 0.88
CA GLY A 215 -23.19 2.20 0.06
C GLY A 215 -23.35 2.52 -1.44
N THR A 216 -24.53 3.00 -1.86
CA THR A 216 -24.76 3.51 -3.22
C THR A 216 -24.04 4.84 -3.48
N LEU A 217 -24.10 5.78 -2.54
CA LEU A 217 -23.38 7.04 -2.63
C LEU A 217 -21.89 6.82 -2.35
N ARG A 218 -21.04 7.46 -3.16
CA ARG A 218 -19.59 7.33 -3.10
C ARG A 218 -18.97 8.70 -3.15
N LYS A 219 -18.03 8.97 -2.24
CA LYS A 219 -17.18 10.16 -2.26
C LYS A 219 -15.75 9.78 -2.60
N ASN A 220 -15.10 10.63 -3.38
CA ASN A 220 -13.66 10.58 -3.60
C ASN A 220 -13.04 11.74 -2.81
N SER A 221 -12.14 11.44 -1.88
CA SER A 221 -11.31 12.44 -1.20
C SER A 221 -9.87 12.29 -1.69
N LEU A 222 -9.26 13.41 -2.08
CA LEU A 222 -7.87 13.47 -2.49
C LEU A 222 -7.01 13.90 -1.30
N TYR A 223 -6.04 13.08 -0.95
CA TYR A 223 -5.02 13.41 0.04
C TYR A 223 -3.69 13.69 -0.68
N LEU A 224 -3.01 14.75 -0.23
CA LEU A 224 -1.71 15.23 -0.73
C LEU A 224 -0.63 15.07 0.33
#